data_AF-A0A2I6S918-F1
#
_entry.id   AF-A0A2I6S918-F1
#
_cell.length_a   1.000
_cell.length_b   1.000
_cell.length_c   1.000
_cell.angle_alpha   90.00
_cell.angle_beta   90.00
_cell.angle_gamma   90.00
#
_symmetry.space_group_name_H-M   'P 1'
#
loop_
_entity.id
_entity.type
_entity.pdbx_description
1 polymer ?
#
loop_
_entity_poly.entity_id
_entity_poly.type
_entity_poly.pdbx_seq_one_letter_code
_entity_poly.pdbx_strand_id
1 'polypeptide(L)'
;MNDDNWLLPNATLDAQSITRDWQPADQTLIDGVSVKEVRPVLTGYGHLTEALRGEWLAENAAVDQIFFSTLQPGGLSAWHAHGETTDRLFVVNGQVRVVLYDARKGSPSYGLVNEFKLATVRPMLVVIPPRVWHGVHNYCGAPAILMNAVDRAYRYEGPDHWRVPPDSDAIPYTFPGHRAG
;
A
#
# COMPACT_ATOMS: atom_id res chain seq x y z
N MET A 1 40.69 12.78 -22.14
CA MET A 1 40.40 13.88 -21.21
C MET A 1 39.06 13.52 -20.60
N ASN A 2 38.99 13.27 -19.29
CA ASN A 2 37.72 12.91 -18.66
C ASN A 2 36.88 14.19 -18.54
N ASP A 3 35.94 14.35 -19.47
CA ASP A 3 35.00 15.46 -19.57
C ASP A 3 33.83 15.35 -18.56
N ASP A 4 34.10 14.96 -17.32
CA ASP A 4 33.10 14.92 -16.24
C ASP A 4 32.91 16.31 -15.58
N ASN A 5 32.96 17.39 -16.35
CA ASN A 5 32.83 18.78 -15.86
C ASN A 5 31.36 19.20 -15.57
N TRP A 6 30.43 18.24 -15.57
CA TRP A 6 29.01 18.46 -15.26
C TRP A 6 28.58 17.79 -13.94
N LEU A 7 29.36 16.82 -13.44
CA LEU A 7 29.02 16.06 -12.25
C LEU A 7 29.34 16.87 -11.00
N LEU A 8 28.32 17.15 -10.18
CA LEU A 8 28.50 17.86 -8.92
C LEU A 8 29.22 17.00 -7.87
N PRO A 9 29.97 17.60 -6.93
CA PRO A 9 30.53 16.87 -5.78
C PRO A 9 29.43 16.12 -5.01
N ASN A 10 29.71 14.87 -4.65
CA ASN A 10 28.79 13.95 -3.95
C ASN A 10 27.53 13.54 -4.74
N ALA A 11 27.50 13.72 -6.06
CA ALA A 11 26.45 13.15 -6.88
C ALA A 11 26.50 11.61 -6.81
N THR A 12 25.37 11.01 -6.49
CA THR A 12 25.19 9.55 -6.50
C THR A 12 24.27 9.21 -7.67
N LEU A 13 24.66 8.21 -8.47
CA LEU A 13 23.79 7.68 -9.51
C LEU A 13 22.66 6.88 -8.86
N ASP A 14 21.43 7.11 -9.29
CA ASP A 14 20.28 6.34 -8.82
C ASP A 14 20.42 4.86 -9.20
N ALA A 15 20.04 3.99 -8.26
CA ALA A 15 19.84 2.58 -8.56
C ALA A 15 18.66 2.39 -9.52
N GLN A 16 18.65 1.28 -10.25
CA GLN A 16 17.52 0.92 -11.09
C GLN A 16 16.26 0.77 -10.22
N SER A 17 15.25 1.59 -10.47
CA SER A 17 13.98 1.53 -9.74
C SER A 17 12.89 0.75 -10.48
N ILE A 18 12.97 0.65 -11.82
CA ILE A 18 11.94 0.07 -12.69
C ILE A 18 12.57 -0.82 -13.77
N THR A 19 11.94 -1.96 -14.03
CA THR A 19 12.29 -2.91 -15.11
C THR A 19 11.73 -2.46 -16.46
N ARG A 20 12.16 -3.11 -17.55
CA ARG A 20 11.64 -2.84 -18.90
C ARG A 20 10.14 -3.12 -19.07
N ASP A 21 9.59 -3.95 -18.20
CA ASP A 21 8.18 -4.31 -18.16
C ASP A 21 7.38 -3.38 -17.23
N TRP A 22 7.99 -2.25 -16.83
CA TRP A 22 7.44 -1.22 -15.96
C TRP A 22 7.11 -1.68 -14.54
N GLN A 23 7.79 -2.72 -14.05
CA GLN A 23 7.64 -3.25 -12.69
C GLN A 23 8.75 -2.73 -11.78
N PRO A 24 8.55 -2.62 -10.45
CA PRO A 24 9.64 -2.33 -9.51
C PRO A 24 10.78 -3.35 -9.65
N ALA A 25 12.03 -2.87 -9.73
CA ALA A 25 13.17 -3.72 -10.08
C ALA A 25 13.57 -4.73 -9.00
N ASP A 26 13.53 -4.34 -7.71
CA ASP A 26 14.10 -5.13 -6.60
C ASP A 26 13.18 -5.19 -5.36
N GLN A 27 11.86 -5.14 -5.53
CA GLN A 27 10.95 -5.14 -4.39
C GLN A 27 10.71 -6.57 -3.87
N THR A 28 11.39 -6.94 -2.79
CA THR A 28 11.01 -8.11 -1.98
C THR A 28 9.74 -7.78 -1.19
N LEU A 29 8.73 -8.64 -1.31
CA LEU A 29 7.48 -8.47 -0.57
C LEU A 29 7.57 -9.07 0.83
N ILE A 30 6.86 -8.46 1.77
CA ILE A 30 6.58 -9.05 3.08
C ILE A 30 5.88 -10.41 2.89
N ASP A 31 6.25 -11.40 3.69
CA ASP A 31 5.70 -12.75 3.64
C ASP A 31 4.16 -12.74 3.80
N GLY A 32 3.49 -13.33 2.81
CA GLY A 32 2.02 -13.35 2.70
C GLY A 32 1.38 -12.09 2.11
N VAL A 33 2.13 -11.00 1.88
CA VAL A 33 1.65 -9.87 1.10
C VAL A 33 1.69 -10.22 -0.38
N SER A 34 0.62 -9.90 -1.10
CA SER A 34 0.58 -10.02 -2.56
C SER A 34 0.03 -8.75 -3.20
N VAL A 35 0.47 -8.50 -4.44
CA VAL A 35 0.02 -7.35 -5.22
C VAL A 35 -0.42 -7.78 -6.60
N LYS A 36 -1.47 -7.11 -7.10
CA LYS A 36 -1.96 -7.30 -8.47
C LYS A 36 -2.17 -5.95 -9.12
N GLU A 37 -1.25 -5.55 -9.99
CA GLU A 37 -1.48 -4.43 -10.90
C GLU A 37 -2.48 -4.81 -11.99
N VAL A 38 -3.35 -3.87 -12.33
CA VAL A 38 -4.41 -4.03 -13.33
C VAL A 38 -4.23 -2.99 -14.43
N ARG A 39 -4.56 -3.36 -15.67
CA ARG A 39 -4.55 -2.44 -16.80
C ARG A 39 -5.99 -2.00 -17.09
N PRO A 40 -6.34 -0.72 -16.92
CA PRO A 40 -7.64 -0.21 -17.31
C PRO A 40 -7.89 -0.39 -18.81
N VAL A 41 -9.14 -0.67 -19.17
CA VAL A 41 -9.60 -0.73 -20.56
C VAL A 41 -10.39 0.53 -20.87
N LEU A 42 -9.95 1.31 -21.86
CA LEU A 42 -10.70 2.49 -22.30
C LEU A 42 -12.00 2.06 -22.99
N THR A 43 -13.07 2.79 -22.70
CA THR A 43 -14.39 2.64 -23.32
C THR A 43 -14.80 3.96 -23.98
N GLY A 44 -15.88 3.97 -24.75
CA GLY A 44 -16.39 5.20 -25.37
C GLY A 44 -16.88 6.28 -24.38
N TYR A 45 -16.92 5.98 -23.09
CA TYR A 45 -17.46 6.85 -22.03
C TYR A 45 -16.56 6.89 -20.78
N GLY A 46 -15.33 6.38 -20.85
CA GLY A 46 -14.41 6.36 -19.72
C GLY A 46 -13.47 5.16 -19.77
N HIS A 47 -13.38 4.43 -18.66
CA HIS A 47 -12.58 3.22 -18.56
C HIS A 47 -13.21 2.21 -17.60
N LEU A 48 -12.92 0.94 -17.83
CA LEU A 48 -13.23 -0.17 -16.93
C LEU A 48 -11.93 -0.64 -16.26
N THR A 49 -11.98 -0.80 -14.94
CA THR A 49 -10.88 -1.34 -14.14
C THR A 49 -11.43 -2.39 -13.19
N GLU A 50 -10.85 -3.59 -13.23
CA GLU A 50 -11.18 -4.65 -12.29
C GLU A 50 -10.50 -4.37 -10.94
N ALA A 51 -11.26 -4.25 -9.86
CA ALA A 51 -10.71 -3.99 -8.53
C ALA A 51 -10.28 -5.27 -7.81
N LEU A 52 -11.01 -6.37 -8.02
CA LEU A 52 -10.77 -7.66 -7.36
C LEU A 52 -11.36 -8.78 -8.22
N ARG A 53 -10.65 -9.90 -8.28
CA ARG A 53 -11.15 -11.17 -8.82
C ARG A 53 -10.76 -12.31 -7.88
N GLY A 54 -11.62 -13.32 -7.77
CA GLY A 54 -11.42 -14.43 -6.83
C GLY A 54 -10.12 -15.20 -7.08
N GLU A 55 -9.72 -15.36 -8.35
CA GLU A 55 -8.48 -16.06 -8.72
C GLU A 55 -7.19 -15.30 -8.38
N TRP A 56 -7.28 -14.03 -7.95
CA TRP A 56 -6.13 -13.29 -7.44
C TRP A 56 -5.90 -13.53 -5.96
N LEU A 57 -6.86 -14.17 -5.29
CA LEU A 57 -6.84 -14.44 -3.85
C LEU A 57 -6.40 -15.87 -3.57
N ALA A 58 -6.09 -16.15 -2.30
CA ALA A 58 -5.89 -17.52 -1.84
C ALA A 58 -7.15 -18.38 -2.06
N GLU A 59 -6.97 -19.69 -2.13
CA GLU A 59 -8.07 -20.64 -2.32
C GLU A 59 -9.14 -20.47 -1.22
N ASN A 60 -10.41 -20.41 -1.61
CA ASN A 60 -11.56 -20.17 -0.71
C ASN A 60 -11.53 -18.83 0.05
N ALA A 61 -10.80 -17.82 -0.43
CA ALA A 61 -10.80 -16.48 0.14
C ALA A 61 -12.12 -15.74 -0.17
N ALA A 62 -13.10 -15.86 0.73
CA ALA A 62 -14.34 -15.11 0.65
C ALA A 62 -14.12 -13.62 0.96
N VAL A 63 -15.01 -12.79 0.42
CA VAL A 63 -15.19 -11.39 0.82
C VAL A 63 -16.42 -11.32 1.69
N ASP A 64 -16.23 -10.96 2.96
CA ASP A 64 -17.31 -10.87 3.95
C ASP A 64 -17.85 -9.44 4.07
N GLN A 65 -16.98 -8.45 3.86
CA GLN A 65 -17.38 -7.04 3.88
C GLN A 65 -16.56 -6.21 2.89
N ILE A 66 -17.24 -5.25 2.25
CA ILE A 66 -16.60 -4.19 1.46
C ILE A 66 -16.98 -2.85 2.08
N PHE A 67 -15.99 -1.99 2.29
CA PHE A 67 -16.22 -0.62 2.72
C PHE A 67 -15.27 0.35 2.01
N PHE A 68 -15.64 1.63 2.06
CA PHE A 68 -14.85 2.72 1.49
C PHE A 68 -14.36 3.65 2.60
N SER A 69 -13.12 4.09 2.47
CA SER A 69 -12.54 5.17 3.27
C SER A 69 -12.14 6.32 2.36
N THR A 70 -12.51 7.53 2.74
CA THR A 70 -12.12 8.75 2.03
C THR A 70 -11.03 9.47 2.83
N LEU A 71 -9.84 9.59 2.25
CA LEU A 71 -8.76 10.39 2.81
C LEU A 71 -8.78 11.77 2.17
N GLN A 72 -8.97 12.81 2.99
CA GLN A 72 -8.81 14.20 2.56
C GLN A 72 -7.34 14.50 2.19
N PRO A 73 -7.05 15.60 1.48
CA PRO A 73 -5.67 16.01 1.19
C PRO A 73 -4.80 16.03 2.46
N GLY A 74 -3.64 15.37 2.42
CA GLY A 74 -2.75 15.21 3.58
C GLY A 74 -3.23 14.20 4.64
N GLY A 75 -4.38 13.56 4.43
CA GLY A 75 -4.96 12.61 5.37
C GLY A 75 -4.07 11.38 5.55
N LEU A 76 -3.77 11.06 6.81
CA LEU A 76 -2.96 9.92 7.22
C LEU A 76 -3.77 9.02 8.15
N SER A 77 -3.93 7.76 7.76
CA SER A 77 -4.42 6.68 8.63
C SER A 77 -3.25 5.74 8.89
N ALA A 78 -2.53 5.93 10.00
CA ALA A 78 -1.43 5.07 10.41
C ALA A 78 -1.25 5.12 11.94
N TRP A 79 -0.65 4.12 12.56
CA TRP A 79 -0.45 2.77 12.04
C TRP A 79 -1.56 1.86 12.56
N HIS A 80 -1.90 0.84 11.78
CA HIS A 80 -2.88 -0.15 12.19
C HIS A 80 -2.59 -1.57 11.70
N ALA A 81 -3.13 -2.57 12.38
CA ALA A 81 -3.03 -3.96 11.98
C ALA A 81 -4.29 -4.73 12.40
N HIS A 82 -4.76 -5.64 11.56
CA HIS A 82 -5.77 -6.62 11.94
C HIS A 82 -5.11 -7.86 12.56
N GLY A 83 -5.67 -8.35 13.67
CA GLY A 83 -5.17 -9.55 14.35
C GLY A 83 -5.53 -10.86 13.64
N GLU A 84 -6.65 -10.85 12.92
CA GLU A 84 -7.26 -12.02 12.27
C GLU A 84 -7.70 -11.76 10.82
N THR A 85 -8.08 -10.52 10.49
CA THR A 85 -8.64 -10.13 9.20
C THR A 85 -7.56 -9.89 8.15
N THR A 86 -7.84 -10.30 6.92
CA THR A 86 -7.03 -9.99 5.72
C THR A 86 -7.62 -8.78 5.01
N ASP A 87 -6.81 -7.73 4.81
CA ASP A 87 -7.20 -6.56 4.02
C ASP A 87 -6.93 -6.76 2.53
N ARG A 88 -7.77 -6.17 1.69
CA ARG A 88 -7.60 -6.14 0.24
C ARG A 88 -7.86 -4.72 -0.24
N LEU A 89 -6.79 -3.94 -0.28
CA LEU A 89 -6.84 -2.50 -0.52
C LEU A 89 -6.75 -2.18 -2.00
N PHE A 90 -7.64 -1.29 -2.47
CA PHE A 90 -7.65 -0.80 -3.84
C PHE A 90 -8.04 0.68 -3.87
N VAL A 91 -7.30 1.51 -4.60
CA VAL A 91 -7.64 2.93 -4.77
C VAL A 91 -8.63 3.11 -5.91
N VAL A 92 -9.84 3.50 -5.55
CA VAL A 92 -10.94 3.77 -6.49
C VAL A 92 -10.74 5.11 -7.17
N ASN A 93 -10.31 6.12 -6.41
CA ASN A 93 -10.06 7.46 -6.90
C ASN A 93 -8.87 8.11 -6.20
N GLY A 94 -8.11 8.90 -6.94
CA GLY A 94 -6.99 9.68 -6.40
C GLY A 94 -5.69 8.87 -6.34
N GLN A 95 -4.84 9.24 -5.39
CA GLN A 95 -3.51 8.66 -5.22
C GLN A 95 -3.16 8.61 -3.74
N VAL A 96 -2.65 7.48 -3.27
CA VAL A 96 -2.17 7.29 -1.91
C VAL A 96 -0.86 6.53 -1.91
N ARG A 97 -0.17 6.55 -0.77
CA ARG A 97 0.84 5.54 -0.45
C ARG A 97 0.26 4.61 0.59
N VAL A 98 0.44 3.33 0.37
CA VAL A 98 0.20 2.27 1.35
C VAL A 98 1.57 1.79 1.80
N VAL A 99 1.84 1.89 3.09
CA VAL A 99 3.09 1.46 3.69
C VAL A 99 2.80 0.29 4.61
N LEU A 100 3.56 -0.79 4.47
CA LEU A 100 3.44 -2.01 5.26
C LEU A 100 4.72 -2.24 6.07
N TYR A 101 4.58 -2.82 7.24
CA TYR A 101 5.69 -3.23 8.10
C TYR A 101 5.43 -4.58 8.76
N ASP A 102 6.40 -5.47 8.67
CA ASP A 102 6.33 -6.81 9.26
C ASP A 102 6.93 -6.85 10.67
N ALA A 103 6.07 -6.71 11.69
CA ALA A 103 6.47 -6.82 13.09
C ALA A 103 6.43 -8.26 13.63
N ARG A 104 6.17 -9.28 12.80
CA ARG A 104 6.01 -10.68 13.24
C ARG A 104 7.39 -11.29 13.47
N LYS A 105 7.84 -11.42 14.72
CA LYS A 105 9.20 -11.89 15.10
C LYS A 105 9.64 -13.23 14.48
N GLY A 106 8.71 -14.11 14.13
CA GLY A 106 9.00 -15.40 13.49
C GLY A 106 8.88 -15.40 11.96
N SER A 107 8.54 -14.26 11.35
CA SER A 107 8.40 -14.14 9.89
C SER A 107 9.77 -14.11 9.21
N PRO A 108 9.94 -14.75 8.05
CA PRO A 108 11.16 -14.64 7.26
C PRO A 108 11.40 -13.21 6.74
N SER A 109 10.37 -12.36 6.71
CA SER A 109 10.46 -10.94 6.35
C SER A 109 10.36 -10.01 7.57
N TYR A 110 10.64 -10.49 8.79
CA TYR A 110 10.62 -9.64 9.99
C TYR A 110 11.48 -8.37 9.81
N GLY A 111 10.89 -7.22 10.12
CA GLY A 111 11.54 -5.92 9.98
C GLY A 111 11.46 -5.30 8.58
N LEU A 112 10.94 -6.03 7.59
CA LEU A 112 10.81 -5.52 6.22
C LEU A 112 9.71 -4.47 6.11
N VAL A 113 9.98 -3.44 5.31
CA VAL A 113 9.02 -2.39 4.94
C VAL A 113 8.72 -2.50 3.45
N ASN A 114 7.43 -2.39 3.09
CA ASN A 114 7.03 -2.19 1.70
C ASN A 114 6.29 -0.86 1.57
N GLU A 115 6.62 -0.08 0.55
CA GLU A 115 5.85 1.10 0.16
C GLU A 115 5.26 0.87 -1.24
N PHE A 116 3.94 1.04 -1.36
CA PHE A 116 3.23 1.00 -2.62
C PHE A 116 2.57 2.35 -2.88
N LYS A 117 2.77 2.89 -4.09
CA LYS A 117 2.06 4.09 -4.55
C LYS A 117 0.92 3.63 -5.45
N LEU A 118 -0.30 3.76 -4.95
CA LEU A 118 -1.51 3.34 -5.65
C LEU A 118 -2.21 4.59 -6.17
N ALA A 119 -2.69 4.53 -7.41
CA ALA A 119 -3.45 5.63 -7.99
C ALA A 119 -4.43 5.11 -9.06
N THR A 120 -5.44 5.91 -9.40
CA THR A 120 -6.34 5.60 -10.52
C THR A 120 -5.59 5.37 -11.84
N VAL A 121 -4.44 6.03 -12.05
CA VAL A 121 -3.61 5.90 -13.25
C VAL A 121 -2.72 4.65 -13.28
N ARG A 122 -2.51 4.02 -12.11
CA ARG A 122 -1.75 2.77 -11.95
C ARG A 122 -2.44 1.92 -10.88
N PRO A 123 -3.61 1.34 -11.22
CA PRO A 123 -4.43 0.65 -10.23
C PRO A 123 -3.79 -0.68 -9.83
N MET A 124 -3.90 -0.98 -8.54
CA MET A 124 -3.29 -2.14 -7.92
C MET A 124 -4.15 -2.58 -6.75
N LEU A 125 -4.37 -3.89 -6.64
CA LEU A 125 -4.89 -4.54 -5.43
C LEU A 125 -3.70 -4.94 -4.55
N VAL A 126 -3.72 -4.56 -3.27
CA VAL A 126 -2.73 -4.99 -2.27
C VAL A 126 -3.44 -5.86 -1.24
N VAL A 127 -3.01 -7.12 -1.12
CA VAL A 127 -3.52 -8.07 -0.13
C VAL A 127 -2.57 -8.08 1.06
N ILE A 128 -3.11 -7.81 2.25
CA ILE A 128 -2.33 -7.67 3.48
C ILE A 128 -2.81 -8.76 4.46
N PRO A 129 -1.95 -9.74 4.80
CA PRO A 129 -2.33 -10.78 5.73
C PRO A 129 -2.42 -10.22 7.17
N PRO A 130 -3.08 -10.95 8.09
CA PRO A 130 -3.17 -10.53 9.48
C PRO A 130 -1.79 -10.26 10.09
N ARG A 131 -1.76 -9.28 11.00
CA ARG A 131 -0.60 -8.89 11.83
C ARG A 131 0.54 -8.22 11.07
N VAL A 132 0.31 -7.80 9.82
CA VAL A 132 1.15 -6.84 9.12
C VAL A 132 0.63 -5.43 9.41
N TRP A 133 1.50 -4.59 9.96
CA TRP A 133 1.18 -3.20 10.26
C TRP A 133 1.13 -2.41 8.97
N HIS A 134 0.17 -1.50 8.85
CA HIS A 134 0.04 -0.69 7.67
C HIS A 134 -0.45 0.73 7.96
N GLY A 135 -0.15 1.61 7.02
CA GLY A 135 -0.60 2.99 7.02
C GLY A 135 -0.91 3.46 5.61
N VAL A 136 -1.94 4.29 5.49
CA VAL A 136 -2.39 4.88 4.22
C VAL A 136 -2.30 6.39 4.32
N HIS A 137 -1.56 7.00 3.39
CA HIS A 137 -1.38 8.44 3.35
C HIS A 137 -1.78 8.99 1.98
N ASN A 138 -2.73 9.92 1.98
CA ASN A 138 -3.01 10.76 0.82
C ASN A 138 -2.04 11.95 0.82
N TYR A 139 -0.96 11.83 0.04
CA TYR A 139 0.05 12.89 -0.12
C TYR A 139 -0.29 13.86 -1.27
N CYS A 140 -1.51 13.82 -1.80
CA CYS A 140 -1.95 14.63 -2.93
C CYS A 140 -2.93 15.73 -2.49
N GLY A 141 -3.14 16.71 -3.37
CA GLY A 141 -4.01 17.86 -3.13
C GLY A 141 -5.52 17.61 -3.32
N ALA A 142 -5.93 16.38 -3.65
CA ALA A 142 -7.31 16.00 -3.89
C ALA A 142 -7.71 14.80 -3.01
N PRO A 143 -9.00 14.63 -2.66
CA PRO A 143 -9.45 13.47 -1.91
C PRO A 143 -9.15 12.15 -2.62
N ALA A 144 -8.75 11.14 -1.84
CA ALA A 144 -8.56 9.78 -2.31
C ALA A 144 -9.62 8.86 -1.70
N ILE A 145 -10.13 7.91 -2.49
CA ILE A 145 -11.11 6.92 -2.05
C ILE A 145 -10.46 5.55 -2.12
N LEU A 146 -10.36 4.89 -0.97
CA LEU A 146 -9.83 3.56 -0.80
C LEU A 146 -10.98 2.58 -0.58
N MET A 147 -11.05 1.53 -1.37
CA MET A 147 -11.87 0.35 -1.10
C MET A 147 -11.05 -0.65 -0.29
N ASN A 148 -11.68 -1.28 0.70
CA ASN A 148 -11.15 -2.47 1.35
C ASN A 148 -12.18 -3.61 1.28
N ALA A 149 -11.78 -4.76 0.76
CA ALA A 149 -12.59 -5.97 0.67
C ALA A 149 -12.04 -7.04 1.64
N VAL A 150 -12.56 -7.06 2.87
CA VAL A 150 -12.05 -7.91 3.95
C VAL A 150 -12.68 -9.31 3.95
N ASP A 151 -11.95 -10.29 4.48
CA ASP A 151 -12.45 -11.68 4.62
C ASP A 151 -13.26 -11.91 5.90
N ARG A 152 -13.28 -10.95 6.81
CA ARG A 152 -14.06 -10.97 8.04
C ARG A 152 -14.66 -9.59 8.27
N ALA A 153 -15.97 -9.53 8.41
CA ALA A 153 -16.66 -8.29 8.72
C ALA A 153 -16.25 -7.76 10.09
N TYR A 154 -16.32 -6.44 10.24
CA TYR A 154 -16.05 -5.76 11.50
C TYR A 154 -16.93 -6.29 12.64
N ARG A 155 -16.29 -6.73 13.74
CA ARG A 155 -16.98 -7.15 14.97
C ARG A 155 -17.17 -5.95 15.89
N TYR A 156 -18.42 -5.51 16.06
CA TYR A 156 -18.75 -4.28 16.79
C TYR A 156 -18.31 -4.30 18.26
N GLU A 157 -18.52 -5.40 18.96
CA GLU A 157 -18.22 -5.55 20.39
C GLU A 157 -16.78 -6.03 20.65
N GLY A 158 -16.05 -6.46 19.62
CA GLY A 158 -14.74 -7.10 19.75
C GLY A 158 -13.89 -6.96 18.49
N PRO A 159 -13.52 -5.74 18.09
CA PRO A 159 -12.74 -5.50 16.89
C PRO A 159 -11.34 -6.11 17.02
N ASP A 160 -10.79 -6.62 15.91
CA ASP A 160 -9.43 -7.15 15.84
C ASP A 160 -8.40 -6.11 15.39
N HIS A 161 -8.77 -4.83 15.41
CA HIS A 161 -8.01 -3.72 14.83
C HIS A 161 -7.14 -3.03 15.89
N TRP A 162 -5.84 -3.16 15.75
CA TRP A 162 -4.82 -2.58 16.64
C TRP A 162 -4.25 -1.29 16.08
N ARG A 163 -3.77 -0.39 16.94
CA ARG A 163 -3.20 0.91 16.54
C ARG A 163 -1.95 1.27 17.34
N VAL A 164 -1.02 1.96 16.69
CA VAL A 164 0.04 2.75 17.34
C VAL A 164 0.14 4.12 16.65
N PRO A 165 0.67 5.15 17.33
CA PRO A 165 0.84 6.48 16.74
C PRO A 165 1.65 6.45 15.43
N PRO A 166 1.35 7.30 14.43
CA PRO A 166 2.09 7.37 13.17
C PRO A 166 3.59 7.59 13.31
N ASP A 167 4.01 8.28 14.37
CA ASP A 167 5.38 8.64 14.74
C ASP A 167 6.01 7.66 15.73
N SER A 168 5.41 6.49 15.94
CA SER A 168 5.94 5.49 16.84
C SER A 168 7.31 4.96 16.38
N ASP A 169 8.30 5.04 17.27
CA ASP A 169 9.65 4.46 17.07
C ASP A 169 9.65 2.92 16.91
N ALA A 170 8.52 2.26 17.16
CA ALA A 170 8.37 0.82 16.96
C ALA A 170 8.37 0.41 15.48
N ILE A 171 8.10 1.36 14.57
CA ILE A 171 8.05 1.12 13.13
C ILE A 171 9.09 2.04 12.46
N PRO A 172 10.11 1.49 11.77
CA PRO A 172 11.23 2.26 11.23
C PRO A 172 10.86 2.96 9.91
N TYR A 173 9.79 3.76 9.93
CA TYR A 173 9.31 4.49 8.76
C TYR A 173 8.69 5.83 9.15
N THR A 174 9.13 6.89 8.46
CA THR A 174 8.59 8.24 8.62
C THR A 174 7.81 8.62 7.37
N PHE A 175 6.54 9.01 7.54
CA PHE A 175 5.74 9.54 6.43
C PHE A 175 6.24 10.93 6.02
N PRO A 176 6.75 11.12 4.80
CA PRO A 176 7.16 12.43 4.30
C PRO A 176 5.97 13.39 4.28
N GLY A 177 6.20 14.63 4.69
CA GLY A 177 5.16 15.67 4.72
C GLY A 177 4.19 15.58 5.91
N HIS A 178 4.25 14.53 6.73
CA HIS A 178 3.55 14.49 8.01
C HIS A 178 4.40 15.21 9.06
N ARG A 179 3.91 16.33 9.57
CA ARG A 179 4.46 16.96 10.79
C ARG A 179 3.57 16.51 11.94
N ALA A 180 4.16 15.85 12.94
CA ALA A 180 3.50 15.66 14.23
C ALA A 180 3.12 17.06 14.74
N GLY A 181 1.82 17.26 14.98
CA GLY A 181 1.30 18.49 15.59
C GLY A 181 1.64 18.55 17.06
#